data_AF-A0AA35M5F4-F1
#
_entry.id   AF-A0AA35M5F4-F1
#
_cell.length_a   1.000
_cell.length_b   1.000
_cell.length_c   1.000
_cell.angle_alpha   90.00
_cell.angle_beta   90.00
_cell.angle_gamma   90.00
#
_symmetry.space_group_name_H-M   'P 1'
#
loop_
_entity.id
_entity.type
_entity.pdbx_description
1 polymer ?
#
loop_
_entity_poly.entity_id
_entity_poly.type
_entity_poly.pdbx_seq_one_letter_code
_entity_poly.pdbx_strand_id
1 'polypeptide(L)'
;MPNTNWLWFRVFANLGLKKNGGKFSQDRIDNDIKHLDSFYRGDGWSNDGLEGIHRLTRCRNGLLLREFAIQFLQLLYAKLADNEDPERAVEFKKRTQIAALDLVHHYDNEDKAIPYGGSIGYRFATISF
;
A
#
# COMPACT_ATOMS: atom_id res chain seq x y z
N MET A 1 -17.29 1.57 4.11
CA MET A 1 -16.13 1.22 3.28
C MET A 1 -16.03 -0.30 3.25
N PRO A 2 -15.81 -0.92 2.08
CA PRO A 2 -15.53 -2.36 2.01
C PRO A 2 -14.25 -2.69 2.80
N ASN A 3 -14.18 -3.93 3.31
CA ASN A 3 -13.08 -4.40 4.13
C ASN A 3 -11.88 -4.83 3.27
N THR A 4 -11.26 -3.85 2.63
CA THR A 4 -10.17 -4.00 1.64
C THR A 4 -9.18 -2.84 1.79
N ASN A 5 -8.20 -2.73 0.90
CA ASN A 5 -7.29 -1.57 0.86
C ASN A 5 -8.01 -0.20 0.73
N TRP A 6 -9.32 -0.18 0.43
CA TRP A 6 -10.12 1.05 0.36
C TRP A 6 -10.17 1.83 1.66
N LEU A 7 -9.83 1.18 2.79
CA LEU A 7 -9.65 1.85 4.07
C LEU A 7 -8.60 2.97 4.01
N TRP A 8 -7.58 2.85 3.14
CA TRP A 8 -6.62 3.92 2.89
C TRP A 8 -7.28 5.23 2.45
N PHE A 9 -8.31 5.20 1.59
CA PHE A 9 -8.99 6.41 1.16
C PHE A 9 -9.68 7.12 2.32
N ARG A 10 -10.22 6.37 3.30
CA ARG A 10 -10.83 6.96 4.49
C ARG A 10 -9.76 7.56 5.41
N VAL A 11 -8.60 6.92 5.54
CA VAL A 11 -7.45 7.47 6.26
C VAL A 11 -7.03 8.80 5.62
N PHE A 12 -6.82 8.83 4.30
CA PHE A 12 -6.40 10.06 3.60
C PHE A 12 -7.44 11.16 3.63
N ALA A 13 -8.73 10.83 3.53
CA ALA A 13 -9.79 11.82 3.66
C ALA A 13 -9.76 12.47 5.06
N ASN A 14 -9.59 11.69 6.13
CA ASN A 14 -9.50 12.24 7.49
C ASN A 14 -8.20 13.03 7.71
N LEU A 15 -7.06 12.56 7.20
CA LEU A 15 -5.79 13.32 7.26
C LEU A 15 -5.89 14.64 6.49
N GLY A 16 -6.53 14.64 5.32
CA GLY A 16 -6.79 15.85 4.55
C GLY A 16 -7.72 16.82 5.28
N LEU A 17 -8.79 16.32 5.89
CA LEU A 17 -9.69 17.14 6.73
C LEU A 17 -8.93 17.73 7.93
N LYS A 18 -8.12 16.92 8.62
CA LYS A 18 -7.28 17.35 9.74
C LYS A 18 -6.35 18.50 9.36
N LYS A 19 -5.62 18.38 8.24
CA LYS A 19 -4.71 19.43 7.76
C LYS A 19 -5.40 20.74 7.38
N ASN A 20 -6.67 20.68 6.97
CA ASN A 20 -7.44 21.85 6.58
C ASN A 20 -8.32 22.41 7.72
N GLY A 21 -8.17 21.93 8.96
CA GLY A 21 -8.99 22.35 10.10
C GLY A 21 -10.46 21.90 10.02
N GLY A 22 -10.76 20.93 9.15
CA GLY A 22 -12.08 20.31 9.03
C GLY A 22 -12.37 19.35 10.17
N LYS A 23 -13.63 18.92 10.29
CA LYS A 23 -14.03 17.88 11.25
C LYS A 23 -13.46 16.53 10.81
N PHE A 24 -12.56 15.96 11.60
CA PHE A 24 -11.98 14.64 11.39
C PHE A 24 -12.17 13.76 12.63
N SER A 25 -11.94 12.46 12.49
CA SER A 25 -11.97 11.52 13.62
C SER A 25 -10.64 10.77 13.73
N GLN A 26 -9.89 11.05 14.79
CA GLN A 26 -8.62 10.38 15.06
C GLN A 26 -8.83 8.88 15.33
N ASP A 27 -9.84 8.53 16.13
CA ASP A 27 -10.19 7.13 16.41
C ASP A 27 -10.47 6.32 15.13
N ARG A 28 -11.08 6.95 14.11
CA ARG A 28 -11.31 6.29 12.82
C ARG A 28 -10.01 6.05 12.06
N ILE A 29 -9.09 7.02 12.07
CA ILE A 29 -7.76 6.85 11.46
C ILE A 29 -7.03 5.67 12.12
N ASP A 30 -6.97 5.66 13.45
CA ASP A 30 -6.19 4.66 14.18
C ASP A 30 -6.77 3.26 14.04
N ASN A 31 -8.09 3.12 14.09
CA ASN A 31 -8.76 1.84 13.85
C ASN A 31 -8.54 1.32 12.43
N ASP A 32 -8.57 2.21 11.43
CA ASP A 32 -8.35 1.82 10.05
C ASP A 32 -6.92 1.40 9.78
N ILE A 33 -5.94 2.14 10.33
CA ILE A 33 -4.52 1.77 10.22
C ILE A 33 -4.26 0.44 10.91
N LYS A 34 -4.77 0.26 12.13
CA LYS A 34 -4.64 -1.01 12.86
C LYS A 34 -5.25 -2.17 12.09
N HIS A 35 -6.36 -1.94 11.40
CA HIS A 35 -6.98 -2.96 10.56
C HIS A 35 -6.17 -3.22 9.28
N LEU A 36 -5.61 -2.18 8.65
CA LEU A 36 -4.71 -2.30 7.52
C LEU A 36 -3.42 -3.05 7.88
N ASP A 37 -2.90 -2.90 9.11
CA ASP A 37 -1.76 -3.68 9.61
C ASP A 37 -2.08 -5.18 9.70
N SER A 38 -3.34 -5.57 9.91
CA SER A 38 -3.74 -6.99 9.86
C SER A 38 -3.61 -7.61 8.46
N PHE A 39 -3.52 -6.78 7.42
CA PHE A 39 -3.30 -7.23 6.05
C PHE A 39 -1.82 -7.43 5.74
N TYR A 40 -0.90 -6.94 6.58
CA TYR A 40 0.53 -7.12 6.38
C TYR A 40 0.93 -8.58 6.56
N ARG A 41 1.69 -9.13 5.60
CA ARG A 41 2.08 -10.54 5.57
C ARG A 41 3.57 -10.79 5.82
N GLY A 42 4.35 -9.72 5.91
CA GLY A 42 5.81 -9.81 6.04
C GLY A 42 6.51 -9.53 4.71
N ASP A 43 7.83 -9.40 4.79
CA ASP A 43 8.71 -9.15 3.64
C ASP A 43 8.30 -7.95 2.78
N GLY A 44 7.69 -6.94 3.39
CA GLY A 44 7.18 -5.77 2.68
C GLY A 44 5.81 -5.98 2.02
N TRP A 45 5.28 -7.20 1.96
CA TRP A 45 4.04 -7.53 1.24
C TRP A 45 2.78 -7.48 2.13
N SER A 46 1.65 -7.11 1.52
CA SER A 46 0.34 -7.07 2.17
C SER A 46 -0.71 -7.80 1.33
N ASN A 47 -1.84 -8.15 1.92
CA ASN A 47 -2.98 -8.70 1.21
C ASN A 47 -4.05 -7.62 0.99
N ASP A 48 -4.92 -7.86 0.02
CA ASP A 48 -6.18 -7.14 -0.07
C ASP A 48 -7.31 -7.82 0.71
N GLY A 49 -7.36 -7.58 2.02
CA GLY A 49 -8.44 -8.09 2.87
C GLY A 49 -8.08 -9.35 3.67
N LEU A 50 -9.09 -9.88 4.36
CA LEU A 50 -8.94 -10.95 5.35
C LEU A 50 -8.57 -12.31 4.73
N GLU A 51 -7.90 -13.11 5.55
CA GLU A 51 -7.55 -14.51 5.29
C GLU A 51 -8.81 -15.33 4.96
N GLY A 52 -8.82 -16.00 3.81
CA GLY A 52 -9.96 -16.81 3.34
C GLY A 52 -10.68 -16.25 2.09
N ILE A 53 -10.50 -14.97 1.76
CA ILE A 53 -10.76 -14.50 0.39
C ILE A 53 -9.56 -14.94 -0.46
N HIS A 54 -9.58 -16.19 -0.93
CA HIS A 54 -8.58 -16.76 -1.84
C HIS A 54 -8.62 -16.08 -3.22
N ARG A 55 -8.33 -14.79 -3.31
CA ARG A 55 -7.54 -14.29 -4.43
C ARG A 55 -6.10 -14.55 -4.03
N LEU A 56 -5.63 -15.76 -4.33
CA LEU A 56 -4.26 -16.22 -4.10
C LEU A 56 -3.26 -15.11 -4.49
N THR A 57 -2.82 -14.39 -3.46
CA THR A 57 -1.76 -13.40 -3.47
C THR A 57 -0.44 -14.12 -3.66
N ARG A 58 -0.10 -14.38 -4.92
CA ARG A 58 1.31 -14.45 -5.32
C ARG A 58 1.43 -14.25 -6.82
N CYS A 59 0.75 -15.10 -7.59
CA CYS A 59 0.91 -15.10 -9.04
C CYS A 59 -0.28 -15.81 -9.68
N ARG A 60 -1.48 -15.21 -9.74
CA ARG A 60 -2.50 -15.83 -10.61
C ARG A 60 -3.30 -14.94 -11.51
N ASN A 61 -3.81 -13.78 -11.10
CA ASN A 61 -4.76 -13.05 -11.96
C ASN A 61 -4.71 -11.52 -11.80
N GLY A 62 -3.59 -10.87 -12.14
CA GLY A 62 -3.57 -9.42 -12.38
C GLY A 62 -3.62 -8.52 -11.13
N LEU A 63 -2.83 -8.82 -10.11
CA LEU A 63 -2.80 -8.07 -8.84
C LEU A 63 -1.48 -7.35 -8.54
N LEU A 64 -0.50 -7.35 -9.45
CA LEU A 64 0.76 -6.62 -9.23
C LEU A 64 0.48 -5.14 -8.89
N LEU A 65 -0.42 -4.49 -9.63
CA LEU A 65 -0.90 -3.12 -9.36
C LEU A 65 -1.44 -2.87 -7.96
N ARG A 66 -2.11 -3.86 -7.41
CA ARG A 66 -2.80 -3.70 -6.13
C ARG A 66 -1.81 -3.61 -4.99
N GLU A 67 -0.72 -4.35 -5.11
CA GLU A 67 0.41 -4.31 -4.19
C GLU A 67 1.25 -3.05 -4.41
N PHE A 68 1.51 -2.65 -5.67
CA PHE A 68 2.13 -1.34 -5.98
C PHE A 68 1.35 -0.18 -5.35
N ALA A 69 0.03 -0.22 -5.43
CA ALA A 69 -0.83 0.80 -4.82
C ALA A 69 -0.68 0.83 -3.31
N ILE A 70 -0.60 -0.32 -2.61
CA ILE A 70 -0.45 -0.34 -1.15
C ILE A 70 0.90 0.26 -0.73
N GLN A 71 2.00 -0.07 -1.42
CA GLN A 71 3.31 0.52 -1.15
C GLN A 71 3.30 2.04 -1.36
N PHE A 72 2.74 2.50 -2.47
CA PHE A 72 2.60 3.92 -2.75
C PHE A 72 1.76 4.64 -1.68
N LEU A 73 0.65 4.05 -1.24
CA LEU A 73 -0.21 4.62 -0.21
C LEU A 73 0.51 4.65 1.15
N GLN A 74 1.31 3.64 1.49
CA GLN A 74 2.15 3.63 2.70
C GLN A 74 3.16 4.77 2.70
N LEU A 75 3.86 5.01 1.58
CA LEU A 75 4.76 6.15 1.43
C LEU A 75 4.02 7.50 1.49
N LEU A 76 2.85 7.59 0.87
CA LEU A 76 2.01 8.78 0.92
C LEU A 76 1.59 9.10 2.35
N TYR A 77 1.18 8.08 3.12
CA TYR A 77 0.89 8.23 4.54
C TYR A 77 2.12 8.72 5.31
N ALA A 78 3.27 8.07 5.10
CA ALA A 78 4.51 8.44 5.76
C ALA A 78 4.90 9.89 5.47
N LYS A 79 4.63 10.41 4.25
CA LYS A 79 4.87 11.82 3.91
C LYS A 79 3.86 12.77 4.54
N LEU A 80 2.59 12.36 4.65
CA LEU A 80 1.52 13.21 5.16
C LEU A 80 1.50 13.27 6.68
N ALA A 81 1.83 12.18 7.35
CA ALA A 81 1.75 11.99 8.80
C ALA A 81 3.11 11.99 9.51
N ASP A 82 4.22 12.26 8.82
CA ASP A 82 5.61 12.23 9.35
C ASP A 82 5.77 12.97 10.70
N ASN A 83 5.10 14.10 10.87
CA ASN A 83 5.17 14.92 12.10
C ASN A 83 4.30 14.38 13.25
N GLU A 84 3.26 13.62 12.95
CA GLU A 84 2.26 13.18 13.93
C GLU A 84 2.47 11.74 14.36
N ASP A 85 2.94 10.89 13.44
CA ASP A 85 3.21 9.47 13.66
C ASP A 85 4.54 9.07 12.99
N PRO A 86 5.67 9.56 13.53
CA PRO A 86 6.99 9.32 12.95
C PRO A 86 7.37 7.84 13.00
N GLU A 87 6.93 7.10 14.03
CA GLU A 87 7.23 5.68 14.18
C GLU A 87 6.61 4.85 13.05
N ARG A 88 5.31 5.04 12.76
CA ARG A 88 4.68 4.34 11.63
C ARG A 88 5.22 4.82 10.29
N ALA A 89 5.55 6.11 10.16
CA ALA A 89 6.15 6.63 8.93
C ALA A 89 7.49 5.93 8.61
N VAL A 90 8.33 5.69 9.62
CA VAL A 90 9.60 4.95 9.46
C VAL A 90 9.33 3.49 9.10
N GLU A 91 8.39 2.84 9.79
CA GLU A 91 8.05 1.43 9.53
C GLU A 91 7.49 1.24 8.10
N PHE A 92 6.60 2.11 7.63
CA PHE A 92 6.07 2.06 6.27
C PHE A 92 7.15 2.30 5.21
N LYS A 93 8.06 3.27 5.42
CA LYS A 93 9.23 3.46 4.55
C LYS A 93 10.08 2.18 4.49
N LYS A 94 10.30 1.51 5.63
CA LYS A 94 11.06 0.25 5.70
C LYS A 94 10.36 -0.89 4.96
N ARG A 95 9.05 -1.05 5.12
CA ARG A 95 8.27 -2.07 4.39
C ARG A 95 8.39 -1.89 2.88
N THR A 96 8.26 -0.65 2.41
CA THR A 96 8.40 -0.33 0.98
C THR A 96 9.82 -0.55 0.47
N GLN A 97 10.85 -0.26 1.27
CA GLN A 97 12.24 -0.59 0.91
C GLN A 97 12.45 -2.09 0.72
N ILE A 98 11.89 -2.94 1.59
CA ILE A 98 11.99 -4.39 1.47
C ILE A 98 11.25 -4.86 0.20
N ALA A 99 10.03 -4.37 -0.02
CA ALA A 99 9.26 -4.70 -1.22
C ALA A 99 9.95 -4.25 -2.51
N ALA A 100 10.68 -3.13 -2.49
CA ALA A 100 11.44 -2.63 -3.63
C ALA A 100 12.60 -3.58 -4.00
N LEU A 101 13.27 -4.20 -3.01
CA LEU A 101 14.34 -5.16 -3.27
C LEU A 101 13.81 -6.40 -4.00
N ASP A 102 12.66 -6.91 -3.58
CA ASP A 102 12.00 -8.02 -4.28
C ASP A 102 11.57 -7.60 -5.69
N LEU A 103 11.07 -6.36 -5.84
CA LEU A 103 10.60 -5.83 -7.11
C LEU A 103 11.70 -5.78 -8.18
N VAL A 104 12.96 -5.50 -7.82
CA VAL A 104 14.07 -5.47 -8.78
C VAL A 104 14.21 -6.79 -9.55
N HIS A 105 13.88 -7.92 -8.92
CA HIS A 105 13.91 -9.24 -9.57
C HIS A 105 12.79 -9.44 -10.62
N HIS A 106 11.84 -8.52 -10.73
CA HIS A 106 10.78 -8.55 -11.74
C HIS A 106 11.15 -7.84 -13.05
N TYR A 107 12.36 -7.28 -13.14
CA TYR A 107 12.89 -6.60 -14.31
C TYR A 107 14.10 -7.35 -14.86
N ASP A 108 14.26 -7.35 -16.19
CA ASP A 108 15.49 -7.82 -16.83
C ASP A 108 16.58 -6.72 -16.84
N ASN A 109 17.76 -7.06 -17.35
CA ASN A 109 18.89 -6.14 -17.46
C ASN A 109 18.66 -5.00 -18.47
N GLU A 110 17.57 -5.04 -19.24
CA GLU A 110 17.15 -4.00 -20.20
C GLU A 110 15.93 -3.22 -19.68
N ASP A 111 15.69 -3.26 -18.36
CA ASP A 111 14.59 -2.59 -17.65
C ASP A 111 13.18 -3.04 -18.08
N LYS A 112 13.06 -4.23 -18.70
CA LYS A 112 11.76 -4.79 -19.11
C LYS A 112 11.15 -5.57 -17.96
N ALA A 113 9.96 -5.15 -17.54
CA ALA A 113 9.17 -5.90 -16.56
C ALA A 113 8.67 -7.22 -17.16
N ILE A 114 8.65 -8.28 -16.37
CA ILE A 114 8.00 -9.55 -16.74
C ILE A 114 6.50 -9.28 -17.03
N PRO A 115 5.97 -9.58 -18.23
CA PRO A 115 4.59 -9.27 -18.62
C PRO A 115 3.60 -10.25 -17.99
N TYR A 116 3.46 -10.20 -16.66
CA TYR A 116 2.59 -11.04 -15.87
C TYR A 116 1.36 -10.31 -15.28
N GLY A 117 0.16 -10.62 -15.79
CA GLY A 117 -1.11 -10.08 -15.30
C GLY A 117 -1.68 -8.93 -16.15
N GLY A 118 -2.99 -8.68 -16.05
CA GLY A 118 -3.73 -7.73 -16.91
C GLY A 118 -3.46 -6.24 -16.65
N SER A 119 -2.44 -5.95 -15.87
CA SER A 119 -2.22 -4.67 -15.20
C SER A 119 -0.88 -4.03 -15.57
N ILE A 120 -0.07 -4.69 -16.40
CA ILE A 120 1.22 -4.20 -16.89
C ILE A 120 1.07 -3.26 -18.09
N GLY A 121 -0.15 -3.10 -18.63
CA GLY A 121 -0.43 -2.08 -19.65
C GLY A 121 -0.29 -0.63 -19.14
N TYR A 122 -0.27 -0.41 -17.81
CA TYR A 122 -0.09 0.93 -17.24
C TYR A 122 1.39 1.28 -17.11
N ARG A 123 1.87 2.19 -17.96
CA ARG A 123 3.29 2.57 -18.09
C ARG A 123 4.02 2.92 -16.79
N PHE A 124 3.34 3.51 -15.81
CA PHE A 124 3.98 4.03 -14.60
C PHE A 124 3.73 3.19 -13.36
N ALA A 125 2.84 2.23 -13.45
CA ALA A 125 2.28 1.65 -12.24
C ALA A 125 3.12 0.51 -11.67
N THR A 126 4.07 -0.01 -12.45
CA THR A 126 5.08 -0.97 -12.00
C THR A 126 6.33 -0.30 -11.41
N ILE A 127 6.45 1.03 -11.52
CA ILE A 127 7.60 1.86 -11.10
C ILE A 127 7.20 3.05 -10.21
N SER A 128 6.02 3.01 -9.60
CA SER A 128 5.42 4.20 -8.99
C SER A 128 5.91 4.54 -7.59
N PHE A 129 6.82 3.76 -6.99
CA PHE A 129 7.26 3.94 -5.61
C PHE A 129 8.77 3.80 -5.43
#